data_AF-A0A7X7QIS9-F1
#
_entry.id   AF-A0A7X7QIS9-F1
#
_cell.length_a   1.000
_cell.length_b   1.000
_cell.length_c   1.000
_cell.angle_alpha   90.00
_cell.angle_beta   90.00
_cell.angle_gamma   90.00
#
_symmetry.space_group_name_H-M   'P 1'
#
loop_
_entity.id
_entity.type
_entity.pdbx_description
1 polymer ?
#
loop_
_entity_poly.entity_id
_entity_poly.type
_entity_poly.pdbx_seq_one_letter_code
_entity_poly.pdbx_strand_id
1 'polypeptide(L)' 'LRIPGRAEYLAALDEAVAAALDGRSPPKDALEQAAQKWREITNRLDADKQKSAYRHCVGL' A
#
# COMPACT_ATOMS: atom_id res chain seq x y z
N LEU A 1 9.72 16.00 0.69
CA LEU A 1 9.45 14.64 0.15
C LEU A 1 8.36 13.97 0.99
N ARG A 2 7.13 13.85 0.48
CA ARG A 2 6.07 13.08 1.17
C ARG A 2 5.44 12.17 0.14
N ILE A 3 5.90 10.91 0.11
CA ILE A 3 5.32 9.89 -0.76
C ILE A 3 3.85 9.75 -0.35
N PRO A 4 2.88 9.93 -1.26
CA PRO A 4 1.47 9.69 -0.98
C PRO A 4 1.28 8.28 -0.43
N GLY A 5 0.47 8.13 0.62
CA GLY A 5 0.20 6.82 1.23
C GLY A 5 1.35 6.23 2.05
N ARG A 6 2.43 6.97 2.37
CA ARG A 6 3.55 6.48 3.22
C ARG A 6 3.09 5.72 4.47
N ALA A 7 2.07 6.23 5.16
CA ALA A 7 1.54 5.60 6.36
C ALA A 7 0.97 4.21 6.10
N GLU A 8 0.32 4.01 4.94
CA GLU A 8 -0.26 2.73 4.54
C GLU A 8 0.82 1.70 4.20
N TYR A 9 1.86 2.11 3.49
CA TYR A 9 3.01 1.24 3.20
C TYR A 9 3.68 0.76 4.49
N LEU A 10 3.88 1.66 5.46
CA LEU A 10 4.48 1.32 6.76
C LEU A 10 3.57 0.39 7.56
N ALA A 11 2.26 0.66 7.62
CA ALA A 11 1.32 -0.20 8.31
C ALA A 11 1.28 -1.62 7.70
N ALA A 12 1.31 -1.75 6.37
CA ALA A 12 1.35 -3.04 5.70
C ALA A 12 2.64 -3.83 6.00
N LEU A 13 3.77 -3.13 6.17
CA LEU A 13 5.03 -3.76 6.54
C LEU A 13 5.04 -4.17 8.01
N ASP A 14 4.59 -3.30 8.93
CA ASP A 14 4.51 -3.59 10.36
C ASP A 14 3.65 -4.83 10.64
N GLU A 15 2.51 -4.94 9.96
CA GLU A 15 1.61 -6.09 10.10
C GLU A 15 2.26 -7.39 9.62
N ALA A 16 2.98 -7.36 8.50
CA ALA A 16 3.71 -8.52 7.99
C ALA A 16 4.86 -8.94 8.91
N VAL A 17 5.63 -7.98 9.43
CA VAL A 17 6.71 -8.26 10.38
C VAL A 17 6.15 -8.86 11.67
N ALA A 18 5.05 -8.31 12.20
CA ALA A 18 4.38 -8.88 13.37
C ALA A 18 3.91 -10.32 13.13
N ALA A 19 3.30 -10.61 11.96
CA ALA A 19 2.86 -11.96 11.61
C ALA A 19 4.03 -12.96 11.52
N ALA A 20 5.18 -12.52 11.01
CA ALA A 20 6.40 -13.34 10.96
C ALA A 20 6.97 -13.60 12.37
N LEU A 21 7.01 -12.58 13.23
CA LEU A 21 7.50 -12.69 14.61
C LEU A 21 6.62 -13.59 15.48
N ASP A 22 5.30 -13.53 15.28
CA ASP A 22 4.34 -14.40 15.99
C ASP A 22 4.34 -15.85 15.49
N GLY A 23 5.13 -16.17 14.46
CA GLY A 23 5.16 -17.51 13.84
C GLY A 23 3.90 -17.84 13.03
N ARG A 24 3.05 -16.85 12.73
CA ARG A 24 1.81 -17.01 11.96
C ARG A 24 2.03 -17.12 10.46
N SER A 25 3.19 -16.70 9.96
CA SER A 25 3.64 -16.91 8.58
C SER A 25 5.15 -17.03 8.52
N PRO A 26 5.70 -17.86 7.61
CA PRO A 26 7.12 -17.81 7.31
C PRO A 26 7.54 -16.38 6.91
N PRO A 27 8.74 -15.92 7.31
CA PRO A 27 9.19 -14.55 7.03
C PRO A 27 9.12 -14.18 5.54
N LYS A 28 9.42 -15.15 4.66
CA LYS A 28 9.32 -14.97 3.21
C LYS A 28 7.89 -14.64 2.78
N ASP A 29 6.93 -15.47 3.17
CA ASP A 29 5.53 -15.33 2.79
C ASP A 29 4.91 -14.05 3.38
N ALA A 30 5.33 -13.66 4.59
CA ALA A 30 4.90 -12.40 5.20
C ALA A 30 5.40 -11.18 4.40
N LEU A 31 6.66 -11.18 3.98
CA LEU A 31 7.21 -10.10 3.16
C LEU A 31 6.61 -10.08 1.74
N GLU A 32 6.28 -11.23 1.17
CA GLU A 32 5.57 -11.31 -0.10
C GLU A 32 4.15 -10.72 0.02
N GLN A 33 3.45 -10.96 1.13
CA GLN A 33 2.16 -10.33 1.43
C GLN A 33 2.29 -8.80 1.57
N ALA A 34 3.31 -8.31 2.27
CA ALA A 34 3.57 -6.86 2.35
C ALA A 34 3.80 -6.25 0.95
N ALA A 35 4.63 -6.90 0.12
CA ALA A 35 4.88 -6.47 -1.24
C ALA A 35 3.60 -6.47 -2.10
N GLN A 36 2.71 -7.43 -1.89
CA GLN A 36 1.42 -7.47 -2.57
C GLN A 36 0.51 -6.30 -2.14
N LYS A 37 0.38 -6.05 -0.82
CA LYS A 37 -0.37 -4.89 -0.31
C LYS A 37 0.19 -3.57 -0.84
N TRP A 38 1.51 -3.45 -0.95
CA TRP A 38 2.15 -2.26 -1.53
C TRP A 38 1.75 -2.04 -2.99
N ARG A 39 1.66 -3.10 -3.80
CA ARG A 39 1.15 -2.99 -5.18
C ARG A 39 -0.29 -2.50 -5.22
N GLU A 40 -1.14 -2.99 -4.32
CA GLU A 40 -2.54 -2.56 -4.21
C GLU A 40 -2.68 -1.09 -3.80
N ILE A 41 -1.93 -0.66 -2.78
CA ILE A 41 -1.86 0.74 -2.33
C ILE A 41 -1.41 1.63 -3.50
N THR A 42 -0.35 1.23 -4.21
CA THR A 42 0.17 2.00 -5.36
C THR A 42 -0.88 2.15 -6.46
N ASN A 43 -1.51 1.04 -6.85
CA ASN A 43 -2.55 1.04 -7.89
C ASN A 43 -3.74 1.91 -7.49
N ARG A 44 -4.16 1.87 -6.22
CA ARG A 44 -5.25 2.70 -5.71
C ARG A 44 -4.89 4.17 -5.70
N LEU A 45 -3.71 4.53 -5.22
CA LEU A 45 -3.25 5.93 -5.18
C LEU A 45 -3.08 6.51 -6.58
N ASP A 46 -2.61 5.72 -7.54
CA ASP A 46 -2.54 6.16 -8.93
C ASP A 46 -3.94 6.26 -9.56
N ALA A 47 -4.87 5.35 -9.24
CA ALA A 47 -6.27 5.50 -9.63
C ALA A 47 -6.93 6.75 -9.01
N ASP A 48 -6.59 7.09 -7.76
CA ASP A 48 -7.06 8.30 -7.09
C ASP A 48 -6.49 9.56 -7.76
N LYS A 49 -5.21 9.55 -8.18
CA LYS A 49 -4.64 10.62 -9.00
C LYS A 49 -5.37 10.76 -10.33
N GLN A 50 -5.66 9.65 -11.02
CA GLN A 50 -6.40 9.68 -12.28
C GLN A 50 -7.83 10.20 -12.10
N LYS A 51 -8.55 9.78 -11.05
CA LYS A 51 -9.88 10.31 -10.72
C LYS A 51 -9.84 11.79 -10.36
N SER A 52 -8.82 12.24 -9.63
CA SER A 52 -8.65 13.65 -9.29
C SER A 52 -8.39 14.49 -10.55
N ALA A 53 -7.51 14.03 -11.44
CA ALA A 53 -7.24 14.67 -12.71
C ALA A 53 -8.49 14.70 -13.61
N TYR A 54 -9.26 13.60 -13.64
CA TYR A 54 -10.51 13.53 -14.39
C TYR A 54 -11.54 14.54 -13.89
N ARG A 55 -11.82 14.60 -12.58
CA ARG A 55 -12.75 15.59 -11.99
C ARG A 55 -12.37 17.01 -12.34
N HIS A 56 -11.08 17.33 -12.25
CA HIS A 56 -10.57 18.65 -12.59
C HIS A 56 -10.74 18.99 -14.08
N CYS A 57 -10.66 18.00 -14.98
CA CYS A 57 -10.93 18.17 -16.40
C CYS A 57 -12.42 18.30 -16.73
N VAL A 58 -13.32 17.65 -16.00
CA VAL A 58 -14.78 17.75 -16.21
C VAL A 58 -15.45 18.88 -15.42
N GLY A 59 -14.67 19.71 -14.72
CA GLY A 59 -15.17 20.90 -14.02
C GLY A 59 -15.97 20.60 -12.75
N LEU A 60 -15.72 19.46 -12.10
CA LEU A 60 -16.29 19.07 -10.80
C LEU A 60 -15.29 19.25 -9.66
#